data_AF-A0A6J5DER3-F1
#
_entry.id   AF-A0A6J5DER3-F1
#
_cell.length_a   1.000
_cell.length_b   1.000
_cell.length_c   1.000
_cell.angle_alpha   90.00
_cell.angle_beta   90.00
_cell.angle_gamma   90.00
#
_symmetry.space_group_name_H-M   'P 1'
#
loop_
_entity.id
_entity.type
_entity.pdbx_description
1 polymer ?
#
loop_
_entity_poly.entity_id
_entity_poly.type
_entity_poly.pdbx_seq_one_letter_code
_entity_poly.pdbx_strand_id
1 'polypeptide(L)'
;MHDITDRIITLSSLFDALRDQTGWRRRLTPQQAGEIAALFDPAALGQAVWRGLGNLHALPWIYHADRNDVTELRPRGAVTITGRSLEAQWRGVLLAWLTGNRVAVASEYDAFWAAVAEVAAQLRTFVPFAFSLNPEPDDGSLRVEVPPLRAPGDDAGTPAIRYRTAPGAAAPYPLELDLSHAWSAVLVERIYLAGVSLTDARRQASAADRARRLDSRVRFLSHALRQLPYYRGTPLPDTIAAFGAFPVLDKAALEAHSPPNGTGMGSGALPTGEVLVSGSSGGKKRYIPYSRHDWQSMLQEAVQMLYDSGLTPGDKVVNTLYGGHLYGGMLTSSQELAVMPVESYTVGQNVTPEELVQLRRAFGVNVVIGIPSLLETLLNGARQIDPEFRIEKVIYGGAPWQESRKRWLKAEFGVSVIRSILAANDGAQIGYQPDGLGGATHLLVDDYNYVEIVDDDGKPVPDGQQGHILITNWQKFEYPLVRYRIGDLGRIVAHPHGRALEYLGRGDGLIILNGRQALYHQEIVDALAHVPVIQLQLSIRRQQQYETLQVNLESPERLDTLALRQHLIDTLPALRPHDLVSDQLLQFEVEVVQFAQGALTRNPVSGKVRLVEDHRQSDLEVTP
;
A
#
# COMPACT_ATOMS: atom_id res chain seq x y z
N MET A 1 2.07 5.74 22.59
CA MET A 1 3.05 5.34 21.56
C MET A 1 2.87 6.05 20.21
N HIS A 2 2.13 7.15 20.13
CA HIS A 2 1.73 7.74 18.84
C HIS A 2 2.90 8.22 17.95
N ASP A 3 4.07 8.48 18.53
CA ASP A 3 5.27 8.95 17.82
C ASP A 3 6.39 7.89 17.76
N ILE A 4 6.04 6.61 17.72
CA ILE A 4 7.04 5.53 17.75
C ILE A 4 8.04 5.64 16.59
N THR A 5 7.61 6.09 15.43
CA THR A 5 8.48 6.33 14.27
C THR A 5 9.52 7.42 14.55
N ASP A 6 9.14 8.52 15.22
CA ASP A 6 10.11 9.54 15.66
C ASP A 6 11.06 9.00 16.73
N ARG A 7 10.58 8.11 17.61
CA ARG A 7 11.40 7.42 18.60
C ARG A 7 12.43 6.50 17.95
N ILE A 8 12.06 5.77 16.90
CA ILE A 8 12.98 4.95 16.11
C ILE A 8 14.06 5.82 15.49
N ILE A 9 13.70 6.94 14.84
CA ILE A 9 14.68 7.89 14.27
C ILE A 9 15.67 8.38 15.34
N THR A 10 15.15 8.71 16.52
CA THR A 10 15.95 9.18 17.66
C THR A 10 16.93 8.12 18.13
N LEU A 11 16.48 6.87 18.34
CA LEU A 11 17.35 5.78 18.77
C LEU A 11 18.38 5.41 17.69
N SER A 12 18.00 5.39 16.42
CA SER A 12 18.95 5.18 15.30
C SER A 12 20.05 6.25 15.32
N SER A 13 19.67 7.53 15.47
CA SER A 13 20.63 8.64 15.54
C SER A 13 21.52 8.56 16.79
N LEU A 14 20.97 8.11 17.92
CA LEU A 14 21.72 7.88 19.14
C LEU A 14 22.73 6.74 18.99
N PHE A 15 22.35 5.65 18.34
CA PHE A 15 23.24 4.52 18.10
C PHE A 15 24.41 4.91 17.20
N ASP A 16 24.15 5.63 16.12
CA ASP A 16 25.21 6.15 15.24
C ASP A 16 26.16 7.07 16.01
N ALA A 17 25.63 8.03 16.77
CA ALA A 17 26.45 8.95 17.55
C ALA A 17 27.29 8.25 18.63
N LEU A 18 26.74 7.25 19.31
CA LEU A 18 27.47 6.47 20.31
C LEU A 18 28.54 5.56 19.69
N ARG A 19 28.38 5.12 18.44
CA ARG A 19 29.44 4.39 17.71
C ARG A 19 30.62 5.29 17.40
N ASP A 20 30.35 6.52 16.97
CA ASP A 20 31.38 7.49 16.58
C ASP A 20 32.09 8.09 17.81
N GLN A 21 31.32 8.43 18.84
CA GLN A 21 31.84 9.02 20.08
C GLN A 21 32.27 7.94 21.08
N THR A 22 33.53 7.53 21.02
CA THR A 22 34.05 6.42 21.87
C THR A 22 34.33 6.81 23.34
N GLY A 23 33.97 8.02 23.79
CA GLY A 23 34.25 8.53 25.13
C GLY A 23 33.67 7.67 26.27
N TRP A 24 32.49 7.09 26.06
CA TRP A 24 31.82 6.18 27.01
C TRP A 24 32.59 4.87 27.20
N ARG A 25 33.37 4.40 26.21
CA ARG A 25 34.12 3.14 26.31
C ARG A 25 35.17 3.17 27.41
N ARG A 26 35.73 4.36 27.70
CA ARG A 26 36.71 4.56 28.79
C ARG A 26 36.11 4.40 30.18
N ARG A 27 34.77 4.36 30.29
CA ARG A 27 34.04 4.20 31.54
C ARG A 27 33.69 2.75 31.85
N LEU A 28 34.06 1.82 30.97
CA LEU A 28 33.68 0.41 31.03
C LEU A 28 34.92 -0.49 30.90
N THR A 29 34.80 -1.73 31.34
CA THR A 29 35.79 -2.77 31.01
C THR A 29 35.74 -3.07 29.50
N PRO A 30 36.82 -3.61 28.89
CA PRO A 30 36.82 -3.96 27.47
C PRO A 30 35.69 -4.93 27.07
N GLN A 31 35.35 -5.87 27.95
CA GLN A 31 34.24 -6.81 27.74
C GLN A 31 32.90 -6.07 27.71
N GLN A 32 32.59 -5.28 28.73
CA GLN A 32 31.34 -4.50 28.79
C GLN A 32 31.22 -3.53 27.61
N ALA A 33 32.32 -2.88 27.22
CA ALA A 33 32.34 -1.99 26.08
C ALA A 33 32.05 -2.73 24.76
N GLY A 34 32.60 -3.94 24.59
CA GLY A 34 32.32 -4.79 23.42
C GLY A 34 30.87 -5.27 23.37
N GLU A 35 30.34 -5.73 24.51
CA GLU A 35 28.95 -6.18 24.64
C GLU A 35 27.96 -5.06 24.33
N ILE A 36 28.15 -3.86 24.89
CA ILE A 36 27.28 -2.70 24.65
C ILE A 36 27.43 -2.16 23.23
N ALA A 37 28.66 -2.06 22.69
CA ALA A 37 28.87 -1.62 21.32
C ALA A 37 28.12 -2.49 20.29
N ALA A 38 28.02 -3.80 20.55
CA ALA A 38 27.32 -4.73 19.66
C ALA A 38 25.80 -4.50 19.61
N LEU A 39 25.22 -3.75 20.57
CA LEU A 39 23.80 -3.41 20.60
C LEU A 39 23.47 -2.15 19.79
N PHE A 40 24.48 -1.36 19.38
CA PHE A 40 24.29 -0.11 18.65
C PHE A 40 24.15 -0.38 17.15
N ASP A 41 23.06 -1.02 16.75
CA ASP A 41 22.78 -1.33 15.35
C ASP A 41 21.40 -0.76 14.93
N PRO A 42 21.36 0.39 14.23
CA PRO A 42 20.11 0.98 13.74
C PRO A 42 19.31 0.06 12.82
N ALA A 43 19.98 -0.74 12.00
CA ALA A 43 19.32 -1.67 11.08
C ALA A 43 18.68 -2.83 11.87
N ALA A 44 19.40 -3.40 12.84
CA ALA A 44 18.84 -4.41 13.73
C ALA A 44 17.68 -3.86 14.57
N LEU A 45 17.75 -2.60 15.02
CA LEU A 45 16.64 -1.92 15.70
C LEU A 45 15.40 -1.86 14.82
N GLY A 46 15.50 -1.35 13.60
CA GLY A 46 14.35 -1.29 12.69
C GLY A 46 13.70 -2.66 12.47
N GLN A 47 14.52 -3.70 12.29
CA GLN A 47 14.02 -5.07 12.13
C GLN A 47 13.40 -5.65 13.39
N ALA A 48 13.97 -5.37 14.57
CA ALA A 48 13.44 -5.84 15.85
C ALA A 48 12.09 -5.20 16.16
N VAL A 49 11.95 -3.90 15.88
CA VAL A 49 10.69 -3.15 16.02
C VAL A 49 9.64 -3.69 15.06
N TRP A 50 10.00 -3.92 13.80
CA TRP A 50 9.10 -4.55 12.85
C TRP A 50 8.64 -5.94 13.30
N ARG A 51 9.56 -6.84 13.67
CA ARG A 51 9.22 -8.20 14.12
C ARG A 51 8.35 -8.20 15.38
N GLY A 52 8.67 -7.34 16.34
CA GLY A 52 8.04 -7.33 17.65
C GLY A 52 6.71 -6.59 17.72
N LEU A 53 6.55 -5.53 16.93
CA LEU A 53 5.41 -4.63 17.00
C LEU A 53 4.55 -4.61 15.73
N GLY A 54 5.01 -5.23 14.64
CA GLY A 54 4.27 -5.33 13.39
C GLY A 54 4.24 -4.02 12.61
N ASN A 55 3.04 -3.61 12.19
CA ASN A 55 2.85 -2.39 11.40
C ASN A 55 3.00 -1.15 12.29
N LEU A 56 4.17 -0.52 12.18
CA LEU A 56 4.56 0.67 12.94
C LEU A 56 3.60 1.84 12.74
N HIS A 57 3.05 1.95 11.54
CA HIS A 57 2.10 3.00 11.20
C HIS A 57 0.70 2.71 11.69
N ALA A 58 0.38 1.50 12.14
CA ALA A 58 -0.87 1.16 12.83
C ALA A 58 -0.81 1.43 14.34
N LEU A 59 0.38 1.56 14.94
CA LEU A 59 0.52 1.84 16.36
C LEU A 59 -0.16 3.16 16.77
N PRO A 60 -0.74 3.24 17.99
CA PRO A 60 -0.64 2.28 19.09
C PRO A 60 -1.54 1.03 18.99
N TRP A 61 -2.25 0.82 17.88
CA TRP A 61 -3.16 -0.31 17.71
C TRP A 61 -2.47 -1.52 17.06
N ILE A 62 -2.57 -2.68 17.70
CA ILE A 62 -2.33 -3.98 17.06
C ILE A 62 -3.65 -4.42 16.43
N TYR A 63 -3.66 -4.61 15.12
CA TYR A 63 -4.83 -5.05 14.36
C TYR A 63 -4.96 -6.57 14.32
N HIS A 64 -6.15 -7.09 14.61
CA HIS A 64 -6.51 -8.50 14.56
C HIS A 64 -7.41 -8.75 13.35
N ALA A 65 -6.79 -9.02 12.21
CA ALA A 65 -7.44 -9.19 10.91
C ALA A 65 -8.50 -10.32 10.88
N ASP A 66 -8.33 -11.36 11.68
CA ASP A 66 -9.26 -12.49 11.80
C ASP A 66 -10.60 -12.11 12.45
N ARG A 67 -10.65 -10.99 13.17
CA ARG A 67 -11.83 -10.55 13.93
C ARG A 67 -12.29 -9.13 13.61
N ASN A 68 -11.48 -8.37 12.88
CA ASN A 68 -11.67 -6.94 12.65
C ASN A 68 -11.65 -6.11 13.95
N ASP A 69 -10.80 -6.51 14.90
CA ASP A 69 -10.65 -5.86 16.21
C ASP A 69 -9.26 -5.23 16.37
N VAL A 70 -9.09 -4.40 17.39
CA VAL A 70 -7.76 -3.89 17.78
C VAL A 70 -7.43 -4.12 19.26
N THR A 71 -6.14 -4.26 19.54
CA THR A 71 -5.59 -4.03 20.88
C THR A 71 -4.84 -2.71 20.91
N GLU A 72 -5.29 -1.77 21.72
CA GLU A 72 -4.56 -0.54 21.97
C GLU A 72 -3.43 -0.80 22.97
N LEU A 73 -2.22 -0.37 22.63
CA LEU A 73 -1.07 -0.39 23.52
C LEU A 73 -0.89 0.99 24.16
N ARG A 74 -0.90 1.06 25.49
CA ARG A 74 -0.64 2.30 26.25
C ARG A 74 0.66 2.18 27.03
N PRO A 75 1.50 3.23 27.09
CA PRO A 75 2.66 3.21 27.97
C PRO A 75 2.20 3.07 29.42
N ARG A 76 2.97 2.34 30.24
CA ARG A 76 2.73 2.24 31.67
C ARG A 76 2.81 3.60 32.38
N GLY A 77 3.59 4.54 31.84
CA GLY A 77 3.73 5.88 32.36
C GLY A 77 5.15 6.14 32.84
N ALA A 78 5.44 5.85 34.12
CA ALA A 78 6.78 5.98 34.70
C ALA A 78 7.33 4.61 35.10
N VAL A 79 8.54 4.28 34.64
CA VAL A 79 9.21 3.01 34.93
C VAL A 79 10.65 3.22 35.36
N THR A 80 11.09 2.46 36.36
CA THR A 80 12.49 2.40 36.79
C THR A 80 13.07 1.05 36.37
N ILE A 81 14.03 1.10 35.46
CA ILE A 81 14.73 -0.07 34.96
C ILE A 81 15.86 -0.45 35.90
N THR A 82 15.93 -1.72 36.26
CA THR A 82 17.04 -2.31 37.02
C THR A 82 17.55 -3.55 36.28
N GLY A 83 18.76 -3.98 36.59
CA GLY A 83 19.31 -5.19 35.98
C GLY A 83 20.68 -5.53 36.54
N ARG A 84 21.04 -6.82 36.51
CA ARG A 84 22.31 -7.35 37.03
C ARG A 84 23.50 -7.11 36.11
N SER A 85 23.27 -6.64 34.88
CA SER A 85 24.29 -6.28 33.91
C SER A 85 23.93 -4.95 33.24
N LEU A 86 24.94 -4.24 32.76
CA LEU A 86 24.73 -3.02 31.98
C LEU A 86 23.94 -3.28 30.70
N GLU A 87 24.16 -4.44 30.07
CA GLU A 87 23.45 -4.91 28.89
C GLU A 87 21.94 -5.06 29.12
N ALA A 88 21.55 -5.65 30.26
CA ALA A 88 20.15 -5.78 30.64
C ALA A 88 19.51 -4.40 30.90
N GLN A 89 20.21 -3.52 31.63
CA GLN A 89 19.74 -2.16 31.86
C GLN A 89 19.56 -1.39 30.55
N TRP A 90 20.51 -1.51 29.61
CA TRP A 90 20.44 -0.89 28.30
C TRP A 90 19.19 -1.32 27.52
N ARG A 91 18.96 -2.63 27.39
CA ARG A 91 17.75 -3.17 26.74
C ARG A 91 16.46 -2.67 27.38
N GLY A 92 16.40 -2.68 28.71
CA GLY A 92 15.23 -2.21 29.45
C GLY A 92 14.93 -0.75 29.19
N VAL A 93 15.95 0.12 29.29
CA VAL A 93 15.81 1.56 29.03
C VAL A 93 15.36 1.81 27.60
N LEU A 94 15.98 1.14 26.62
CA LEU A 94 15.60 1.28 25.22
C LEU A 94 14.15 0.88 24.98
N LEU A 95 13.73 -0.29 25.44
CA LEU A 95 12.38 -0.79 25.21
C LEU A 95 11.33 0.05 25.96
N ALA A 96 11.60 0.41 27.20
CA ALA A 96 10.73 1.29 28.00
C ALA A 96 10.55 2.66 27.33
N TRP A 97 11.65 3.26 26.86
CA TRP A 97 11.59 4.56 26.21
C TRP A 97 10.90 4.47 24.85
N LEU A 98 11.20 3.44 24.05
CA LEU A 98 10.57 3.21 22.75
C LEU A 98 9.04 3.05 22.89
N THR A 99 8.58 2.33 23.92
CA THR A 99 7.16 2.14 24.23
C THR A 99 6.49 3.38 24.84
N GLY A 100 7.21 4.50 24.96
CA GLY A 100 6.66 5.80 25.35
C GLY A 100 6.60 6.05 26.84
N ASN A 101 7.32 5.28 27.66
CA ASN A 101 7.41 5.52 29.10
C ASN A 101 8.41 6.64 29.41
N ARG A 102 8.16 7.34 30.53
CA ARG A 102 9.19 8.10 31.24
C ARG A 102 10.08 7.09 31.95
N VAL A 103 11.37 7.14 31.65
CA VAL A 103 12.33 6.12 32.09
C VAL A 103 13.24 6.69 33.16
N ALA A 104 13.42 5.92 34.21
CA ALA A 104 14.54 6.03 35.12
C ALA A 104 15.37 4.75 35.07
N VAL A 105 16.64 4.83 35.40
CA VAL A 105 17.50 3.64 35.56
C VAL A 105 18.17 3.70 36.93
N ALA A 106 18.01 2.63 37.70
CA ALA A 106 18.79 2.43 38.93
C ALA A 106 20.02 1.60 38.54
N SER A 107 21.18 2.22 38.61
CA SER A 107 22.42 1.73 38.02
C SER A 107 23.61 2.01 38.92
N GLU A 108 24.59 1.10 38.91
CA GLU A 108 25.94 1.35 39.40
C GLU A 108 26.86 1.93 38.30
N TYR A 109 26.37 2.00 37.05
CA TYR A 109 27.13 2.43 35.87
C TYR A 109 26.92 3.93 35.56
N ASP A 110 26.91 4.78 36.59
CA ASP A 110 26.57 6.21 36.49
C ASP A 110 27.37 6.94 35.42
N ALA A 111 28.68 6.67 35.35
CA ALA A 111 29.57 7.31 34.39
C ALA A 111 29.25 6.95 32.94
N PHE A 112 28.74 5.75 32.67
CA PHE A 112 28.30 5.35 31.33
C PHE A 112 27.02 6.08 30.96
N TRP A 113 26.02 6.05 31.83
CA TRP A 113 24.74 6.68 31.55
C TRP A 113 24.85 8.20 31.46
N ALA A 114 25.69 8.84 32.27
CA ALA A 114 26.00 10.26 32.10
C ALA A 114 26.56 10.57 30.71
N ALA A 115 27.48 9.74 30.19
CA ALA A 115 28.00 9.90 28.84
C ALA A 115 26.91 9.69 27.76
N VAL A 116 25.99 8.74 27.96
CA VAL A 116 24.84 8.56 27.05
C VAL A 116 23.93 9.79 27.06
N ALA A 117 23.66 10.37 28.23
CA ALA A 117 22.85 11.58 28.36
C ALA A 117 23.52 12.79 27.69
N GLU A 118 24.84 12.94 27.82
CA GLU A 118 25.62 13.98 27.13
C GLU A 118 25.52 13.85 25.62
N VAL A 119 25.67 12.64 25.07
CA VAL A 119 25.51 12.38 23.63
C VAL A 119 24.08 12.67 23.19
N ALA A 120 23.08 12.17 23.91
CA ALA A 120 21.67 12.38 23.60
C ALA A 120 21.27 13.87 23.59
N ALA A 121 21.80 14.67 24.52
CA ALA A 121 21.53 16.11 24.60
C ALA A 121 22.08 16.91 23.41
N GLN A 122 23.08 16.38 22.70
CA GLN A 122 23.64 17.01 21.50
C GLN A 122 22.83 16.69 20.23
N LEU A 123 21.98 15.66 20.27
CA LEU A 123 21.20 15.23 19.11
C LEU A 123 20.01 16.16 18.86
N ARG A 124 19.90 16.65 17.64
CA ARG A 124 18.70 17.37 17.18
C ARG A 124 17.67 16.36 16.70
N THR A 125 16.76 15.98 17.58
CA THR A 125 15.71 14.99 17.32
C THR A 125 14.33 15.56 17.64
N PHE A 126 13.30 14.96 17.06
CA PHE A 126 11.91 15.40 17.25
C PHE A 126 11.34 14.97 18.60
N VAL A 127 11.83 13.85 19.13
CA VAL A 127 11.48 13.33 20.46
C VAL A 127 12.79 13.06 21.21
N PRO A 128 13.23 13.97 22.12
CA PRO A 128 14.50 13.82 22.81
C PRO A 128 14.59 12.52 23.62
N PHE A 129 15.69 11.79 23.46
CA PHE A 129 15.99 10.64 24.32
C PHE A 129 16.38 11.12 25.71
N ALA A 130 15.54 10.80 26.70
CA ALA A 130 15.67 11.30 28.07
C ALA A 130 15.32 10.21 29.08
N PHE A 131 16.08 10.19 30.16
CA PHE A 131 15.90 9.31 31.31
C PHE A 131 16.47 9.99 32.56
N SER A 132 16.13 9.47 33.74
CA SER A 132 16.71 9.89 35.02
C SER A 132 17.58 8.80 35.65
N LEU A 133 18.56 9.21 36.46
CA LEU A 133 19.51 8.32 37.12
C LEU A 133 19.20 8.19 38.59
N ASN A 134 19.19 6.93 39.08
CA ASN A 134 19.08 6.57 40.49
C ASN A 134 17.96 7.35 41.21
N PRO A 135 16.70 7.22 40.75
CA PRO A 135 15.57 7.90 41.36
C PRO A 135 15.35 7.39 42.79
N GLU A 136 14.62 8.18 43.58
CA GLU A 136 14.22 7.82 44.93
C GLU A 136 13.42 6.49 44.94
N PRO A 137 13.55 5.65 46.00
CA PRO A 137 12.91 4.35 46.06
C PRO A 137 11.40 4.32 45.81
N ASP A 138 10.69 5.35 46.29
CA ASP A 138 9.22 5.46 46.30
C ASP A 138 8.69 6.58 45.38
N ASP A 139 9.34 6.83 44.25
CA ASP A 139 8.94 7.85 43.26
C ASP A 139 7.61 7.55 42.51
N GLY A 140 6.96 6.43 42.85
CA GLY A 140 5.73 5.95 42.22
C GLY A 140 5.93 5.30 40.85
N SER A 141 7.18 5.13 40.39
CA SER A 141 7.49 4.41 39.16
C SER A 141 7.35 2.89 39.33
N LEU A 142 6.94 2.20 38.26
CA LEU A 142 6.99 0.75 38.24
C LEU A 142 8.44 0.29 38.09
N ARG A 143 8.96 -0.44 39.09
CA ARG A 143 10.27 -1.08 39.00
C ARG A 143 10.22 -2.33 38.13
N VAL A 144 11.13 -2.40 37.15
CA VAL A 144 11.24 -3.52 36.20
C VAL A 144 12.66 -4.05 36.21
N GLU A 145 12.84 -5.27 36.75
CA GLU A 145 14.11 -5.98 36.68
C GLU A 145 14.24 -6.70 35.34
N VAL A 146 15.24 -6.30 34.56
CA VAL A 146 15.52 -6.89 33.25
C VAL A 146 16.47 -8.07 33.42
N PRO A 147 16.11 -9.26 32.92
CA PRO A 147 16.99 -10.42 32.98
C PRO A 147 18.18 -10.25 32.03
N PRO A 148 19.35 -10.82 32.37
CA PRO A 148 20.48 -10.85 31.45
C PRO A 148 20.19 -11.76 30.24
N LEU A 149 20.82 -11.49 29.09
CA LEU A 149 20.73 -12.37 27.92
C LEU A 149 21.31 -13.78 28.16
N ARG A 150 22.21 -13.93 29.14
CA ARG A 150 22.87 -15.19 29.54
C ARG A 150 22.87 -15.30 31.06
N ALA A 151 22.50 -16.46 31.63
CA ALA A 151 22.49 -16.62 33.08
C ALA A 151 23.90 -16.97 33.60
N PRO A 152 24.29 -16.53 34.82
CA PRO A 152 25.54 -16.99 35.44
C PRO A 152 25.46 -18.50 35.69
N GLY A 153 26.37 -19.29 35.11
CA GLY A 153 26.39 -20.75 35.18
C GLY A 153 25.98 -21.47 33.88
N ASP A 154 25.64 -20.73 32.82
CA ASP A 154 25.58 -21.27 31.46
C ASP A 154 27.01 -21.55 30.97
N ASP A 155 27.53 -22.74 31.30
CA ASP A 155 28.80 -23.24 30.78
C ASP A 155 28.82 -23.13 29.24
N ALA A 156 29.82 -22.41 28.72
CA ALA A 156 30.16 -22.33 27.31
C ALA A 156 28.98 -22.09 26.33
N GLY A 157 28.47 -20.85 26.29
CA GLY A 157 27.95 -20.28 25.05
C GLY A 157 26.48 -20.53 24.69
N THR A 158 25.64 -20.99 25.60
CA THR A 158 24.19 -21.12 25.32
C THR A 158 23.41 -19.97 25.96
N PRO A 159 22.69 -19.12 25.19
CA PRO A 159 21.90 -18.01 25.73
C PRO A 159 20.64 -18.47 26.48
N ALA A 160 20.23 -17.70 27.50
CA ALA A 160 19.05 -17.93 28.33
C ALA A 160 17.73 -17.84 27.52
N ILE A 161 17.78 -17.14 26.38
CA ILE A 161 16.80 -17.25 25.29
C ILE A 161 17.42 -18.13 24.21
N ARG A 162 16.92 -19.36 24.03
CA ARG A 162 17.41 -20.27 23.00
C ARG A 162 16.99 -19.78 21.61
N TYR A 163 17.91 -19.18 20.87
CA TYR A 163 17.85 -19.23 19.40
C TYR A 163 18.75 -20.38 18.96
N ARG A 164 18.16 -21.45 18.40
CA ARG A 164 18.96 -22.40 17.62
C ARG A 164 19.31 -21.71 16.31
N THR A 165 20.52 -21.19 16.21
CA THR A 165 21.09 -20.83 14.91
C THR A 165 21.39 -22.14 14.18
N ALA A 166 20.81 -22.33 13.00
CA ALA A 166 21.20 -23.45 12.14
C ALA A 166 22.71 -23.37 11.85
N PRO A 167 23.42 -24.49 11.62
CA PRO A 167 24.83 -24.46 11.23
C PRO A 167 25.03 -23.53 10.02
N GLY A 168 25.90 -22.53 10.15
CA GLY A 168 26.16 -21.52 9.10
C GLY A 168 25.19 -20.33 9.07
N ALA A 169 24.16 -20.29 9.91
CA ALA A 169 23.32 -19.11 10.07
C ALA A 169 24.04 -18.03 10.90
N ALA A 170 23.83 -16.76 10.54
CA ALA A 170 24.29 -15.64 11.36
C ALA A 170 23.69 -15.73 12.79
N ALA A 171 24.43 -15.24 13.79
CA ALA A 171 23.93 -15.13 15.16
C ALA A 171 22.57 -14.41 15.20
N PRO A 172 21.66 -14.73 16.16
CA PRO A 172 20.41 -13.99 16.30
C PRO A 172 20.70 -12.51 16.47
N TYR A 173 19.76 -11.67 16.03
CA TYR A 173 19.90 -10.23 16.17
C TYR A 173 20.14 -9.88 17.64
N PRO A 174 21.15 -9.05 17.96
CA PRO A 174 21.46 -8.69 19.34
C PRO A 174 20.28 -8.01 20.05
N LEU A 175 19.37 -7.42 19.28
CA LEU A 175 18.15 -6.80 19.73
C LEU A 175 16.93 -7.58 19.23
N GLU A 176 16.15 -8.12 20.16
CA GLU A 176 14.79 -8.62 19.90
C GLU A 176 13.80 -7.87 20.79
N LEU A 177 12.69 -7.46 20.20
CA LEU A 177 11.58 -6.85 20.91
C LEU A 177 10.45 -7.85 21.04
N ASP A 178 10.25 -8.34 22.25
CA ASP A 178 9.16 -9.22 22.58
C ASP A 178 8.41 -8.62 23.77
N LEU A 179 7.21 -8.09 23.51
CA LEU A 179 6.34 -7.56 24.56
C LEU A 179 5.48 -8.65 25.22
N SER A 180 5.67 -9.93 24.91
CA SER A 180 4.99 -11.06 25.55
C SER A 180 5.76 -11.62 26.76
N HIS A 181 7.08 -11.38 26.82
CA HIS A 181 7.90 -11.81 27.94
C HIS A 181 7.52 -11.06 29.24
N ALA A 182 7.56 -11.74 30.39
CA ALA A 182 7.08 -11.20 31.67
C ALA A 182 7.65 -9.82 32.06
N TRP A 183 8.98 -9.62 31.93
CA TRP A 183 9.63 -8.34 32.27
C TRP A 183 9.24 -7.18 31.33
N SER A 184 8.99 -7.45 30.05
CA SER A 184 8.73 -6.41 29.04
C SER A 184 7.24 -6.16 28.85
N ALA A 185 6.39 -7.17 29.10
CA ALA A 185 4.94 -7.06 29.01
C ALA A 185 4.37 -5.97 29.95
N VAL A 186 5.01 -5.73 31.09
CA VAL A 186 4.58 -4.71 32.07
C VAL A 186 4.90 -3.27 31.65
N LEU A 187 5.70 -3.08 30.59
CA LEU A 187 6.04 -1.74 30.07
C LEU A 187 4.88 -1.09 29.32
N VAL A 188 3.89 -1.89 28.91
CA VAL A 188 2.69 -1.42 28.23
C VAL A 188 1.43 -2.03 28.84
N GLU A 189 0.39 -1.24 28.94
CA GLU A 189 -0.96 -1.76 29.17
C GLU A 189 -1.57 -2.15 27.82
N ARG A 190 -2.19 -3.33 27.76
CA ARG A 190 -2.86 -3.85 26.55
C ARG A 190 -4.36 -3.80 26.76
N ILE A 191 -5.03 -2.96 26.00
CA ILE A 191 -6.48 -2.78 26.08
C ILE A 191 -7.09 -3.38 24.83
N TYR A 192 -7.75 -4.53 24.96
CA TYR A 192 -8.47 -5.14 23.86
C TYR A 192 -9.80 -4.43 23.63
N LEU A 193 -10.01 -3.92 22.41
CA LEU A 193 -11.20 -3.21 21.99
C LEU A 193 -12.00 -4.11 21.04
N ALA A 194 -12.80 -4.99 21.62
CA ALA A 194 -13.66 -5.91 20.87
C ALA A 194 -14.72 -5.13 20.07
N GLY A 195 -14.89 -5.49 18.80
CA GLY A 195 -15.81 -4.85 17.87
C GLY A 195 -15.37 -3.46 17.38
N VAL A 196 -14.13 -3.06 17.66
CA VAL A 196 -13.58 -1.77 17.20
C VAL A 196 -12.57 -2.04 16.09
N SER A 197 -12.93 -1.65 14.87
CA SER A 197 -12.05 -1.73 13.71
C SER A 197 -10.84 -0.80 13.86
N LEU A 198 -9.76 -1.07 13.09
CA LEU A 198 -8.60 -0.18 13.05
C LEU A 198 -8.97 1.20 12.50
N THR A 199 -9.85 1.23 11.50
CA THR A 199 -10.39 2.46 10.93
C THR A 199 -11.11 3.30 11.99
N ASP A 200 -11.98 2.70 12.79
CA ASP A 200 -12.74 3.43 13.80
C ASP A 200 -11.87 3.89 14.97
N ALA A 201 -10.93 3.05 15.41
CA ALA A 201 -9.95 3.43 16.41
C ALA A 201 -9.14 4.67 15.99
N ARG A 202 -8.72 4.74 14.71
CA ARG A 202 -8.03 5.90 14.13
C ARG A 202 -8.93 7.13 14.01
N ARG A 203 -10.21 6.95 13.67
CA ARG A 203 -11.19 8.05 13.56
C ARG A 203 -11.49 8.73 14.89
N GLN A 204 -11.40 8.00 16.00
CA GLN A 204 -11.58 8.56 17.35
C GLN A 204 -10.44 9.51 17.77
N ALA A 205 -9.29 9.46 17.09
CA ALA A 205 -8.16 10.36 17.38
C ALA A 205 -8.50 11.82 17.04
N SER A 206 -8.03 12.75 17.88
CA SER A 206 -8.23 14.18 17.66
C SER A 206 -7.61 14.64 16.34
N ALA A 207 -8.09 15.76 15.78
CA ALA A 207 -7.49 16.33 14.57
C ALA A 207 -5.99 16.65 14.76
N ALA A 208 -5.60 17.11 15.96
CA ALA A 208 -4.21 17.38 16.30
C ALA A 208 -3.36 16.10 16.36
N ASP A 209 -3.89 15.00 16.91
CA ASP A 209 -3.19 13.71 16.92
C ASP A 209 -2.99 13.16 15.51
N ARG A 210 -4.03 13.26 14.67
CA ARG A 210 -3.94 12.84 13.26
C ARG A 210 -2.90 13.65 12.48
N ALA A 211 -2.85 14.97 12.68
CA ALA A 211 -1.84 15.82 12.06
C ALA A 211 -0.41 15.46 12.52
N ARG A 212 -0.19 15.30 13.84
CA ARG A 212 1.12 14.88 14.38
C ARG A 212 1.58 13.54 13.82
N ARG A 213 0.68 12.56 13.76
CA ARG A 213 0.97 11.23 13.21
C ARG A 213 1.35 11.31 11.75
N LEU A 214 0.68 12.15 10.97
CA LEU A 214 1.01 12.37 9.56
C LEU A 214 2.39 12.99 9.38
N ASP A 215 2.74 14.01 10.18
CA ASP A 215 4.09 14.58 10.14
C ASP A 215 5.16 13.56 10.59
N SER A 216 4.87 12.69 11.56
CA SER A 216 5.80 11.62 11.94
C SER A 216 6.01 10.60 10.82
N ARG A 217 4.96 10.27 10.05
CA ARG A 217 5.09 9.45 8.83
C ARG A 217 6.01 10.10 7.81
N VAL A 218 5.84 11.40 7.58
CA VAL A 218 6.71 12.18 6.68
C VAL A 218 8.16 12.11 7.15
N ARG A 219 8.43 12.34 8.43
CA ARG A 219 9.80 12.27 8.99
C ARG A 219 10.42 10.90 8.85
N PHE A 220 9.64 9.84 9.09
CA PHE A 220 10.11 8.47 8.97
C PHE A 220 10.41 8.07 7.53
N LEU A 221 9.51 8.40 6.60
CA LEU A 221 9.75 8.23 5.18
C LEU A 221 11.00 9.01 4.75
N SER A 222 11.10 10.29 5.10
CA SER A 222 12.29 11.10 4.81
C SER A 222 13.56 10.58 5.46
N HIS A 223 13.50 9.92 6.61
CA HIS A 223 14.65 9.26 7.21
C HIS A 223 15.10 8.06 6.37
N ALA A 224 14.16 7.24 5.88
CA ALA A 224 14.45 6.13 4.97
C ALA A 224 14.99 6.61 3.61
N LEU A 225 14.36 7.63 3.02
CA LEU A 225 14.75 8.17 1.71
C LEU A 225 16.20 8.68 1.69
N ARG A 226 16.69 9.30 2.78
CA ARG A 226 18.09 9.81 2.85
C ARG A 226 19.14 8.73 2.57
N GLN A 227 18.82 7.47 2.86
CA GLN A 227 19.74 6.36 2.69
C GLN A 227 19.80 5.88 1.23
N LEU A 228 18.81 6.24 0.42
CA LEU A 228 18.67 5.78 -0.96
C LEU A 228 19.51 6.63 -1.91
N PRO A 229 20.26 6.02 -2.87
CA PRO A 229 21.09 6.77 -3.81
C PRO A 229 20.35 7.86 -4.60
N TYR A 230 19.13 7.60 -5.05
CA TYR A 230 18.33 8.53 -5.86
C TYR A 230 17.97 9.82 -5.11
N TYR A 231 17.69 9.73 -3.82
CA TYR A 231 17.24 10.87 -2.99
C TYR A 231 18.39 11.57 -2.27
N ARG A 232 19.64 11.15 -2.49
CA ARG A 232 20.81 11.73 -1.82
C ARG A 232 21.02 13.18 -2.27
N GLY A 233 21.07 14.09 -1.31
CA GLY A 233 21.25 15.52 -1.57
C GLY A 233 19.96 16.26 -1.93
N THR A 234 18.84 15.55 -2.11
CA THR A 234 17.52 16.17 -2.24
C THR A 234 17.06 16.69 -0.87
N PRO A 235 16.58 17.94 -0.75
CA PRO A 235 15.91 18.40 0.46
C PRO A 235 14.65 17.56 0.73
N LEU A 236 14.58 16.95 1.91
CA LEU A 236 13.49 16.05 2.27
C LEU A 236 12.54 16.70 3.28
N PRO A 237 11.21 16.58 3.08
CA PRO A 237 10.23 17.21 3.95
C PRO A 237 10.19 16.56 5.33
N ASP A 238 9.84 17.33 6.36
CA ASP A 238 9.64 16.87 7.74
C ASP A 238 8.20 17.05 8.24
N THR A 239 7.35 17.65 7.41
CA THR A 239 5.92 17.88 7.65
C THR A 239 5.13 17.68 6.36
N ILE A 240 3.83 17.40 6.49
CA ILE A 240 2.95 17.23 5.32
C ILE A 240 2.79 18.54 4.54
N ALA A 241 2.85 19.70 5.21
CA ALA A 241 2.75 21.00 4.56
C ALA A 241 3.93 21.26 3.59
N ALA A 242 5.10 20.65 3.85
CA ALA A 242 6.27 20.79 3.01
C ALA A 242 6.28 19.84 1.80
N PHE A 243 5.35 18.88 1.70
CA PHE A 243 5.31 17.91 0.59
C PHE A 243 5.15 18.56 -0.77
N GLY A 244 4.35 19.63 -0.88
CA GLY A 244 4.12 20.33 -2.15
C GLY A 244 5.39 20.85 -2.83
N ALA A 245 6.47 21.06 -2.08
CA ALA A 245 7.78 21.47 -2.59
C ALA A 245 8.69 20.29 -2.99
N PHE A 246 8.38 19.07 -2.56
CA PHE A 246 9.13 17.88 -2.93
C PHE A 246 8.84 17.51 -4.39
N PRO A 247 9.84 17.11 -5.21
CA PRO A 247 9.60 16.84 -6.64
C PRO A 247 8.56 15.74 -6.89
N VAL A 248 7.78 15.90 -7.97
CA VAL A 248 6.90 14.84 -8.46
C VAL A 248 7.74 13.73 -9.07
N LEU A 249 7.45 12.48 -8.70
CA LEU A 249 8.04 11.31 -9.32
C LEU A 249 7.20 10.93 -10.55
N ASP A 250 7.78 11.03 -11.74
CA ASP A 250 7.13 10.60 -12.97
C ASP A 250 7.47 9.14 -13.34
N LYS A 251 6.77 8.62 -14.35
CA LYS A 251 6.94 7.25 -14.83
C LYS A 251 8.35 6.99 -15.40
N ALA A 252 8.97 7.98 -16.02
CA ALA A 252 10.26 7.84 -16.68
C ALA A 252 11.39 7.78 -15.64
N ALA A 253 11.34 8.62 -14.60
CA ALA A 253 12.25 8.59 -13.48
C ALA A 253 12.12 7.28 -12.70
N LEU A 254 10.89 6.82 -12.43
CA LEU A 254 10.68 5.52 -11.78
C LEU A 254 11.29 4.38 -12.62
N GLU A 255 11.06 4.37 -13.93
CA GLU A 255 11.63 3.37 -14.84
C GLU A 255 13.16 3.41 -14.87
N ALA A 256 13.78 4.60 -14.94
CA ALA A 256 15.23 4.74 -15.04
C ALA A 256 15.97 4.33 -13.76
N HIS A 257 15.32 4.46 -12.60
CA HIS A 257 15.94 4.21 -11.30
C HIS A 257 15.42 2.96 -10.57
N SER A 258 14.61 2.15 -11.26
CA SER A 258 14.08 0.87 -10.77
C SER A 258 14.42 -0.30 -11.71
N PRO A 259 14.35 -1.56 -11.22
CA PRO A 259 14.63 -2.71 -12.05
C PRO A 259 13.70 -2.76 -13.28
N PRO A 260 14.22 -3.20 -14.44
CA PRO A 260 15.58 -3.71 -14.66
C PRO A 260 16.63 -2.63 -14.97
N ASN A 261 16.25 -1.35 -15.12
CA ASN A 261 17.14 -0.33 -15.68
C ASN A 261 18.04 0.35 -14.63
N GLY A 262 17.65 0.32 -13.37
CA GLY A 262 18.43 0.89 -12.28
C GLY A 262 18.04 0.34 -10.91
N THR A 263 18.80 0.73 -9.89
CA THR A 263 18.55 0.34 -8.49
C THR A 263 18.63 1.53 -7.53
N GLY A 264 18.67 2.75 -8.08
CA GLY A 264 18.90 3.97 -7.31
C GLY A 264 17.83 4.27 -6.26
N MET A 265 16.61 3.76 -6.46
CA MET A 265 15.49 3.87 -5.50
C MET A 265 15.36 2.67 -4.56
N GLY A 266 16.16 1.62 -4.73
CA GLY A 266 16.08 0.42 -3.89
C GLY A 266 16.78 0.63 -2.55
N SER A 267 16.21 0.09 -1.47
CA SER A 267 16.86 0.11 -0.15
C SER A 267 17.97 -0.94 -0.03
N GLY A 268 17.98 -1.90 -0.96
CA GLY A 268 18.89 -3.05 -0.92
C GLY A 268 18.46 -4.11 0.08
N ALA A 269 17.19 -4.09 0.51
CA ALA A 269 16.63 -5.13 1.34
C ALA A 269 16.74 -6.50 0.66
N LEU A 270 16.85 -7.55 1.47
CA LEU A 270 16.85 -8.92 0.93
C LEU A 270 15.55 -9.17 0.13
N PRO A 271 15.64 -9.82 -1.05
CA PRO A 271 14.47 -10.12 -1.88
C PRO A 271 13.58 -11.14 -1.17
N THR A 272 12.60 -10.64 -0.42
CA THR A 272 11.82 -11.42 0.55
C THR A 272 10.31 -11.22 0.41
N GLY A 273 9.87 -10.29 -0.44
CA GLY A 273 8.46 -10.04 -0.74
C GLY A 273 8.13 -10.34 -2.20
N GLU A 274 7.07 -9.71 -2.68
CA GLU A 274 6.51 -9.91 -4.02
C GLU A 274 6.97 -8.83 -5.00
N VAL A 275 6.93 -9.11 -6.30
CA VAL A 275 7.17 -8.10 -7.34
C VAL A 275 5.94 -7.98 -8.21
N LEU A 276 5.32 -6.80 -8.18
CA LEU A 276 4.20 -6.48 -9.07
C LEU A 276 4.70 -5.80 -10.35
N VAL A 277 3.85 -5.77 -11.38
CA VAL A 277 4.11 -5.00 -12.59
C VAL A 277 3.03 -3.94 -12.83
N SER A 278 3.44 -2.76 -13.24
CA SER A 278 2.57 -1.71 -13.77
C SER A 278 2.93 -1.38 -15.22
N GLY A 279 1.92 -1.00 -16.01
CA GLY A 279 2.05 -0.74 -17.44
C GLY A 279 1.28 -1.74 -18.31
N SER A 280 1.17 -1.40 -19.59
CA SER A 280 0.49 -2.20 -20.62
C SER A 280 1.19 -3.52 -20.88
N SER A 281 0.43 -4.51 -21.35
CA SER A 281 0.99 -5.76 -21.85
C SER A 281 1.82 -5.54 -23.13
N GLY A 282 1.61 -4.42 -23.84
CA GLY A 282 2.37 -3.99 -25.02
C GLY A 282 3.44 -2.90 -24.78
N GLY A 283 3.33 -2.12 -23.70
CA GLY A 283 4.26 -1.02 -23.40
C GLY A 283 5.33 -1.40 -22.38
N LYS A 284 6.13 -0.40 -21.99
CA LYS A 284 7.21 -0.60 -21.02
C LYS A 284 6.65 -0.96 -19.64
N LYS A 285 6.96 -2.17 -19.19
CA LYS A 285 6.66 -2.70 -17.87
C LYS A 285 7.53 -2.01 -16.81
N ARG A 286 6.92 -1.54 -15.73
CA ARG A 286 7.60 -1.08 -14.52
C ARG A 286 7.42 -2.12 -13.44
N TYR A 287 8.53 -2.58 -12.87
CA TYR A 287 8.51 -3.53 -11.77
C TYR A 287 8.39 -2.76 -10.45
N ILE A 288 7.54 -3.25 -9.57
CA ILE A 288 7.23 -2.67 -8.28
C ILE A 288 7.60 -3.71 -7.21
N PRO A 289 8.87 -3.75 -6.78
CA PRO A 289 9.31 -4.69 -5.75
C PRO A 289 8.75 -4.29 -4.38
N TYR A 290 8.38 -5.29 -3.60
CA TYR A 290 8.04 -5.18 -2.19
C TYR A 290 9.05 -6.01 -1.38
N SER A 291 9.54 -5.47 -0.27
CA SER A 291 10.12 -6.32 0.76
C SER A 291 9.01 -7.13 1.45
N ARG A 292 9.39 -8.15 2.24
CA ARG A 292 8.42 -8.86 3.08
C ARG A 292 7.64 -7.92 4.00
N HIS A 293 8.31 -6.90 4.53
CA HIS A 293 7.67 -5.92 5.41
C HIS A 293 6.63 -5.10 4.66
N ASP A 294 7.01 -4.52 3.52
CA ASP A 294 6.12 -3.66 2.73
C ASP A 294 4.86 -4.43 2.33
N TRP A 295 5.04 -5.68 1.91
CA TRP A 295 3.95 -6.56 1.51
C TRP A 295 2.99 -6.84 2.66
N GLN A 296 3.50 -7.22 3.84
CA GLN A 296 2.66 -7.48 5.01
C GLN A 296 1.92 -6.24 5.51
N SER A 297 2.58 -5.06 5.48
CA SER A 297 1.95 -3.79 5.85
C SER A 297 0.79 -3.44 4.92
N MET A 298 0.99 -3.63 3.60
CA MET A 298 -0.05 -3.43 2.59
C MET A 298 -1.25 -4.37 2.80
N LEU A 299 -1.01 -5.66 3.04
CA LEU A 299 -2.08 -6.63 3.30
C LEU A 299 -2.93 -6.26 4.53
N GLN A 300 -2.31 -5.77 5.62
CA GLN A 300 -3.04 -5.40 6.83
C GLN A 300 -4.01 -4.23 6.60
N GLU A 301 -3.60 -3.22 5.84
CA GLU A 301 -4.47 -2.08 5.49
C GLU A 301 -5.56 -2.53 4.49
N ALA A 302 -5.24 -3.43 3.55
CA ALA A 302 -6.18 -3.98 2.59
C ALA A 302 -7.31 -4.80 3.25
N VAL A 303 -6.99 -5.63 4.25
CA VAL A 303 -7.99 -6.45 4.95
C VAL A 303 -9.02 -5.57 5.67
N GLN A 304 -8.58 -4.48 6.31
CA GLN A 304 -9.51 -3.52 6.91
C GLN A 304 -10.48 -2.93 5.87
N MET A 305 -9.97 -2.57 4.70
CA MET A 305 -10.77 -2.05 3.59
C MET A 305 -11.79 -3.10 3.06
N LEU A 306 -11.45 -4.39 3.06
CA LEU A 306 -12.39 -5.45 2.66
C LEU A 306 -13.55 -5.60 3.64
N TYR A 307 -13.29 -5.51 4.96
CA TYR A 307 -14.37 -5.44 5.95
C TYR A 307 -15.24 -4.20 5.75
N ASP A 308 -14.62 -3.03 5.56
CA ASP A 308 -15.36 -1.78 5.35
C ASP A 308 -16.16 -1.79 4.03
N SER A 309 -15.77 -2.66 3.09
CA SER A 309 -16.47 -2.94 1.82
C SER A 309 -17.57 -4.02 1.96
N GLY A 310 -17.82 -4.52 3.19
CA GLY A 310 -18.96 -5.38 3.53
C GLY A 310 -18.69 -6.88 3.55
N LEU A 311 -17.43 -7.32 3.45
CA LEU A 311 -17.10 -8.71 3.80
C LEU A 311 -17.30 -8.92 5.30
N THR A 312 -17.84 -10.08 5.66
CA THR A 312 -18.12 -10.47 7.04
C THR A 312 -17.66 -11.90 7.32
N PRO A 313 -17.37 -12.25 8.59
CA PRO A 313 -17.01 -13.62 8.95
C PRO A 313 -18.06 -14.64 8.47
N GLY A 314 -17.58 -15.74 7.87
CA GLY A 314 -18.41 -16.79 7.29
C GLY A 314 -18.79 -16.59 5.82
N ASP A 315 -18.45 -15.45 5.20
CA ASP A 315 -18.62 -15.27 3.76
C ASP A 315 -17.83 -16.34 2.98
N LYS A 316 -18.46 -16.84 1.91
CA LYS A 316 -17.88 -17.78 0.95
C LYS A 316 -17.66 -17.06 -0.37
N VAL A 317 -16.41 -16.71 -0.63
CA VAL A 317 -16.00 -15.70 -1.60
C VAL A 317 -15.43 -16.37 -2.84
N VAL A 318 -16.01 -16.11 -4.01
CA VAL A 318 -15.41 -16.45 -5.30
C VAL A 318 -14.53 -15.30 -5.75
N ASN A 319 -13.22 -15.53 -5.84
CA ASN A 319 -12.26 -14.53 -6.32
C ASN A 319 -11.92 -14.80 -7.79
N THR A 320 -12.38 -13.92 -8.68
CA THR A 320 -12.23 -14.03 -10.14
C THR A 320 -11.21 -13.05 -10.71
N LEU A 321 -10.45 -12.34 -9.87
CA LEU A 321 -9.47 -11.36 -10.34
C LEU A 321 -8.37 -12.01 -11.18
N TYR A 322 -7.71 -11.21 -12.02
CA TYR A 322 -6.60 -11.69 -12.85
C TYR A 322 -5.43 -12.11 -11.97
N GLY A 323 -4.88 -13.30 -12.24
CA GLY A 323 -3.68 -13.83 -11.60
C GLY A 323 -2.60 -14.24 -12.60
N GLY A 324 -1.34 -14.17 -12.18
CA GLY A 324 -0.18 -14.44 -13.02
C GLY A 324 0.42 -13.17 -13.63
N HIS A 325 1.51 -13.32 -14.40
CA HIS A 325 2.21 -12.23 -15.07
C HIS A 325 2.56 -11.02 -14.18
N LEU A 326 2.75 -11.24 -12.87
CA LEU A 326 3.07 -10.24 -11.85
C LEU A 326 1.95 -9.21 -11.61
N TYR A 327 0.71 -9.50 -12.00
CA TYR A 327 -0.42 -8.61 -11.73
C TYR A 327 -0.96 -8.83 -10.31
N GLY A 328 -1.26 -7.73 -9.60
CA GLY A 328 -1.61 -7.77 -8.19
C GLY A 328 -2.99 -8.38 -7.89
N GLY A 329 -3.97 -8.18 -8.76
CA GLY A 329 -5.39 -8.47 -8.50
C GLY A 329 -5.68 -9.75 -7.71
N MET A 330 -5.48 -10.93 -8.29
CA MET A 330 -5.73 -12.22 -7.61
C MET A 330 -4.72 -12.52 -6.51
N LEU A 331 -3.46 -12.11 -6.71
CA LEU A 331 -2.35 -12.41 -5.81
C LEU A 331 -2.51 -11.72 -4.46
N THR A 332 -2.84 -10.43 -4.44
CA THR A 332 -3.06 -9.67 -3.22
C THR A 332 -4.35 -10.12 -2.55
N SER A 333 -5.45 -10.14 -3.29
CA SER A 333 -6.77 -10.50 -2.74
C SER A 333 -6.83 -11.92 -2.16
N SER A 334 -6.13 -12.90 -2.76
CA SER A 334 -6.08 -14.25 -2.17
C SER A 334 -5.34 -14.29 -0.84
N GLN A 335 -4.31 -13.47 -0.68
CA GLN A 335 -3.56 -13.38 0.58
C GLN A 335 -4.32 -12.56 1.63
N GLU A 336 -5.06 -11.53 1.21
CA GLU A 336 -5.97 -10.76 2.06
C GLU A 336 -7.09 -11.65 2.60
N LEU A 337 -7.77 -12.41 1.73
CA LEU A 337 -8.84 -13.32 2.13
C LEU A 337 -8.34 -14.46 3.02
N ALA A 338 -7.09 -14.93 2.85
CA ALA A 338 -6.52 -16.01 3.65
C ALA A 338 -6.29 -15.66 5.14
N VAL A 339 -6.28 -14.37 5.49
CA VAL A 339 -6.15 -13.92 6.89
C VAL A 339 -7.48 -13.41 7.48
N MET A 340 -8.54 -13.42 6.68
CA MET A 340 -9.90 -13.11 7.10
C MET A 340 -10.64 -14.41 7.50
N PRO A 341 -11.67 -14.34 8.35
CA PRO A 341 -12.51 -15.47 8.74
C PRO A 341 -13.55 -15.79 7.65
N VAL A 342 -13.11 -15.95 6.40
CA VAL A 342 -13.92 -16.21 5.21
C VAL A 342 -13.42 -17.48 4.51
N GLU A 343 -14.25 -18.06 3.65
CA GLU A 343 -13.87 -19.21 2.83
C GLU A 343 -13.65 -18.76 1.38
N SER A 344 -12.40 -18.78 0.91
CA SER A 344 -12.04 -18.27 -0.42
C SER A 344 -11.96 -19.37 -1.48
N TYR A 345 -12.69 -19.18 -2.57
CA TYR A 345 -12.67 -19.96 -3.81
C TYR A 345 -11.97 -19.13 -4.90
N THR A 346 -10.65 -19.14 -4.92
CA THR A 346 -9.85 -18.41 -5.91
C THR A 346 -9.78 -19.21 -7.22
N VAL A 347 -10.62 -18.83 -8.17
CA VAL A 347 -10.75 -19.44 -9.51
C VAL A 347 -10.09 -18.60 -10.61
N GLY A 348 -9.80 -17.33 -10.30
CA GLY A 348 -9.28 -16.38 -11.27
C GLY A 348 -10.25 -16.13 -12.42
N GLN A 349 -9.73 -15.60 -13.52
CA GLN A 349 -10.55 -15.15 -14.65
C GLN A 349 -11.09 -16.26 -15.56
N ASN A 350 -10.62 -17.49 -15.40
CA ASN A 350 -10.98 -18.62 -16.27
C ASN A 350 -12.26 -19.33 -15.80
N VAL A 351 -12.84 -18.89 -14.69
CA VAL A 351 -14.12 -19.39 -14.19
C VAL A 351 -15.19 -19.28 -15.27
N THR A 352 -16.02 -20.31 -15.39
CA THR A 352 -17.17 -20.30 -16.31
C THR A 352 -18.48 -20.06 -15.57
N PRO A 353 -19.55 -19.66 -16.27
CA PRO A 353 -20.89 -19.62 -15.68
C PRO A 353 -21.33 -20.94 -15.03
N GLU A 354 -21.05 -22.08 -15.65
CA GLU A 354 -21.37 -23.42 -15.13
C GLU A 354 -20.66 -23.69 -13.80
N GLU A 355 -19.37 -23.36 -13.73
CA GLU A 355 -18.58 -23.50 -12.51
C GLU A 355 -19.11 -22.57 -11.41
N LEU A 356 -19.47 -21.33 -11.73
CA LEU A 356 -20.07 -20.41 -10.76
C LEU A 356 -21.42 -20.93 -10.23
N VAL A 357 -22.28 -21.49 -11.08
CA VAL A 357 -23.54 -22.14 -10.66
C VAL A 357 -23.24 -23.36 -9.77
N GLN A 358 -22.25 -24.18 -10.14
CA GLN A 358 -21.84 -25.34 -9.34
C GLN A 358 -21.36 -24.89 -7.96
N LEU A 359 -20.49 -23.88 -7.88
CA LEU A 359 -19.98 -23.34 -6.63
C LEU A 359 -21.12 -22.83 -5.75
N ARG A 360 -22.09 -22.13 -6.35
CA ARG A 360 -23.27 -21.62 -5.65
C ARG A 360 -24.15 -22.74 -5.09
N ARG A 361 -24.37 -23.81 -5.86
CA ARG A 361 -25.24 -24.93 -5.47
C ARG A 361 -24.58 -25.88 -4.48
N ALA A 362 -23.31 -26.22 -4.70
CA ALA A 362 -22.58 -27.22 -3.90
C ALA A 362 -22.04 -26.64 -2.59
N PHE A 363 -21.51 -25.42 -2.64
CA PHE A 363 -20.80 -24.83 -1.50
C PHE A 363 -21.53 -23.65 -0.88
N GLY A 364 -22.53 -23.09 -1.57
CA GLY A 364 -23.29 -21.95 -1.07
C GLY A 364 -22.53 -20.63 -1.13
N VAL A 365 -21.63 -20.44 -2.11
CA VAL A 365 -20.89 -19.18 -2.26
C VAL A 365 -21.85 -17.99 -2.35
N ASN A 366 -21.59 -16.93 -1.58
CA ASN A 366 -22.49 -15.79 -1.46
C ASN A 366 -21.84 -14.47 -1.91
N VAL A 367 -20.52 -14.44 -2.10
CA VAL A 367 -19.78 -13.27 -2.55
C VAL A 367 -19.01 -13.57 -3.84
N VAL A 368 -18.95 -12.61 -4.75
CA VAL A 368 -18.03 -12.63 -5.90
C VAL A 368 -17.19 -11.35 -5.94
N ILE A 369 -15.88 -11.51 -6.16
CA ILE A 369 -14.91 -10.43 -6.33
C ILE A 369 -14.34 -10.48 -7.74
N GLY A 370 -14.37 -9.37 -8.48
CA GLY A 370 -13.86 -9.37 -9.84
C GLY A 370 -13.85 -8.02 -10.55
N ILE A 371 -13.61 -8.06 -11.86
CA ILE A 371 -13.68 -6.88 -12.73
C ILE A 371 -15.10 -6.81 -13.32
N PRO A 372 -15.76 -5.63 -13.36
CA PRO A 372 -17.12 -5.45 -13.86
C PRO A 372 -17.46 -6.25 -15.12
N SER A 373 -16.59 -6.17 -16.13
CA SER A 373 -16.79 -6.82 -17.43
C SER A 373 -16.97 -8.33 -17.32
N LEU A 374 -16.11 -8.98 -16.55
CA LEU A 374 -16.16 -10.42 -16.36
C LEU A 374 -17.36 -10.81 -15.50
N LEU A 375 -17.61 -10.06 -14.41
CA LEU A 375 -18.73 -10.32 -13.51
C LEU A 375 -20.07 -10.25 -14.25
N GLU A 376 -20.23 -9.30 -15.15
CA GLU A 376 -21.44 -9.21 -15.98
C GLU A 376 -21.66 -10.45 -16.82
N THR A 377 -20.63 -10.92 -17.52
CA THR A 377 -20.75 -12.12 -18.35
C THR A 377 -21.02 -13.36 -17.50
N LEU A 378 -20.31 -13.52 -16.37
CA LEU A 378 -20.49 -14.66 -15.48
C LEU A 378 -21.89 -14.71 -14.88
N LEU A 379 -22.38 -13.59 -14.36
CA LEU A 379 -23.70 -13.53 -13.72
C LEU A 379 -24.80 -13.74 -14.76
N ASN A 380 -24.70 -13.12 -15.94
CA ASN A 380 -25.66 -13.35 -17.03
C ASN A 380 -25.69 -14.81 -17.48
N GLY A 381 -24.52 -15.42 -17.72
CA GLY A 381 -24.44 -16.83 -18.09
C GLY A 381 -24.99 -17.74 -17.01
N ALA A 382 -24.67 -17.45 -15.74
CA ALA A 382 -25.16 -18.24 -14.61
C ALA A 382 -26.69 -18.18 -14.51
N ARG A 383 -27.29 -17.02 -14.83
CA ARG A 383 -28.76 -16.87 -14.90
C ARG A 383 -29.40 -17.63 -16.06
N GLN A 384 -28.70 -17.78 -17.19
CA GLN A 384 -29.19 -18.58 -18.31
C GLN A 384 -29.19 -20.08 -17.98
N ILE A 385 -28.21 -20.55 -17.21
CA ILE A 385 -28.09 -21.93 -16.75
C ILE A 385 -29.06 -22.23 -15.59
N ASP A 386 -29.18 -21.28 -14.66
CA ASP A 386 -30.03 -21.35 -13.49
C ASP A 386 -30.85 -20.05 -13.34
N PRO A 387 -32.13 -20.04 -13.79
CA PRO A 387 -33.01 -18.87 -13.67
C PRO A 387 -33.18 -18.34 -12.23
N GLU A 388 -32.95 -19.18 -11.23
CA GLU A 388 -33.03 -18.83 -9.81
C GLU A 388 -31.68 -18.43 -9.23
N PHE A 389 -30.60 -18.36 -10.01
CA PHE A 389 -29.27 -17.99 -9.53
C PHE A 389 -29.30 -16.62 -8.82
N ARG A 390 -28.80 -16.56 -7.59
CA ARG A 390 -28.68 -15.33 -6.78
C ARG A 390 -27.32 -15.28 -6.09
N ILE A 391 -26.78 -14.08 -5.95
CA ILE A 391 -25.56 -13.78 -5.21
C ILE A 391 -25.82 -12.61 -4.26
N GLU A 392 -25.25 -12.64 -3.06
CA GLU A 392 -25.57 -11.66 -2.02
C GLU A 392 -24.71 -10.40 -2.14
N LYS A 393 -23.40 -10.58 -2.34
CA LYS A 393 -22.44 -9.48 -2.34
C LYS A 393 -21.55 -9.52 -3.60
N VAL A 394 -21.26 -8.34 -4.12
CA VAL A 394 -20.34 -8.13 -5.23
C VAL A 394 -19.33 -7.05 -4.85
N ILE A 395 -18.05 -7.39 -4.88
CA ILE A 395 -16.96 -6.44 -4.72
C ILE A 395 -16.22 -6.35 -6.06
N TYR A 396 -15.95 -5.16 -6.54
CA TYR A 396 -15.35 -4.99 -7.87
C TYR A 396 -14.28 -3.91 -7.93
N GLY A 397 -13.37 -4.03 -8.89
CA GLY A 397 -12.30 -3.05 -9.11
C GLY A 397 -11.81 -3.04 -10.55
N GLY A 398 -10.87 -2.14 -10.84
CA GLY A 398 -10.24 -2.00 -12.16
C GLY A 398 -11.08 -1.28 -13.22
N ALA A 399 -12.40 -1.21 -13.06
CA ALA A 399 -13.30 -0.41 -13.88
C ALA A 399 -14.51 0.09 -13.07
N PRO A 400 -15.12 1.22 -13.45
CA PRO A 400 -16.34 1.70 -12.81
C PRO A 400 -17.58 0.94 -13.30
N TRP A 401 -18.57 0.80 -12.42
CA TRP A 401 -19.93 0.40 -12.77
C TRP A 401 -20.89 1.58 -12.64
N GLN A 402 -21.81 1.69 -13.58
CA GLN A 402 -22.88 2.68 -13.52
C GLN A 402 -23.93 2.31 -12.46
N GLU A 403 -24.58 3.32 -11.90
CA GLU A 403 -25.63 3.12 -10.89
C GLU A 403 -26.87 2.39 -11.45
N SER A 404 -27.18 2.57 -12.74
CA SER A 404 -28.20 1.79 -13.45
C SER A 404 -27.91 0.29 -13.41
N ARG A 405 -26.66 -0.08 -13.71
CA ARG A 405 -26.20 -1.47 -13.70
C ARG A 405 -26.21 -2.07 -12.30
N LYS A 406 -25.79 -1.29 -11.30
CA LYS A 406 -25.89 -1.71 -9.89
C LYS A 406 -27.35 -1.96 -9.49
N ARG A 407 -28.29 -1.08 -9.86
CA ARG A 407 -29.73 -1.28 -9.60
C ARG A 407 -30.25 -2.55 -10.26
N TRP A 408 -29.85 -2.81 -11.50
CA TRP A 408 -30.19 -4.04 -12.22
C TRP A 408 -29.64 -5.29 -11.51
N LEU A 409 -28.38 -5.28 -11.05
CA LEU A 409 -27.81 -6.38 -10.24
C LEU A 409 -28.63 -6.62 -8.97
N LYS A 410 -29.05 -5.57 -8.26
CA LYS A 410 -29.90 -5.71 -7.08
C LYS A 410 -31.25 -6.35 -7.41
N ALA A 411 -31.93 -5.86 -8.46
CA ALA A 411 -33.25 -6.32 -8.86
C ALA A 411 -33.23 -7.76 -9.39
N GLU A 412 -32.32 -8.05 -10.31
CA GLU A 412 -32.29 -9.34 -10.99
C GLU A 412 -31.61 -10.41 -10.14
N PHE A 413 -30.46 -10.11 -9.53
CA PHE A 413 -29.60 -11.08 -8.84
C PHE A 413 -29.75 -11.10 -7.32
N GLY A 414 -30.60 -10.24 -6.76
CA GLY A 414 -30.81 -10.16 -5.30
C GLY A 414 -29.60 -9.66 -4.54
N VAL A 415 -28.68 -8.96 -5.21
CA VAL A 415 -27.45 -8.45 -4.59
C VAL A 415 -27.81 -7.36 -3.57
N SER A 416 -27.40 -7.53 -2.33
CA SER A 416 -27.62 -6.55 -1.25
C SER A 416 -26.45 -5.57 -1.14
N VAL A 417 -25.22 -6.04 -1.36
CA VAL A 417 -23.98 -5.27 -1.24
C VAL A 417 -23.25 -5.21 -2.58
N ILE A 418 -23.01 -4.00 -3.10
CA ILE A 418 -22.20 -3.77 -4.31
C ILE A 418 -21.18 -2.68 -4.00
N ARG A 419 -19.89 -3.02 -3.84
CA ARG A 419 -18.83 -2.06 -3.49
C ARG A 419 -17.68 -2.05 -4.48
N SER A 420 -17.18 -0.85 -4.76
CA SER A 420 -16.00 -0.65 -5.59
C SER A 420 -14.74 -0.47 -4.74
N ILE A 421 -13.64 -1.04 -5.21
CA ILE A 421 -12.29 -0.78 -4.72
C ILE A 421 -11.50 -0.12 -5.85
N LEU A 422 -10.94 1.06 -5.56
CA LEU A 422 -9.99 1.75 -6.41
C LEU A 422 -8.58 1.32 -6.02
N ALA A 423 -7.91 0.62 -6.93
CA ALA A 423 -6.56 0.13 -6.72
C ALA A 423 -5.70 0.30 -7.98
N ALA A 424 -4.39 0.36 -7.79
CA ALA A 424 -3.39 0.35 -8.84
C ALA A 424 -2.20 -0.51 -8.38
N ASN A 425 -1.53 -1.25 -9.26
CA ASN A 425 -0.38 -2.07 -8.84
C ASN A 425 0.76 -1.23 -8.23
N ASP A 426 0.89 0.02 -8.66
CA ASP A 426 1.83 0.99 -8.08
C ASP A 426 1.36 1.52 -6.72
N GLY A 427 0.05 1.58 -6.48
CA GLY A 427 -0.53 2.16 -5.26
C GLY A 427 -1.16 1.17 -4.29
N ALA A 428 -1.21 -0.13 -4.59
CA ALA A 428 -2.12 -1.06 -3.94
C ALA A 428 -3.55 -0.49 -3.88
N GLN A 429 -4.27 -0.64 -2.76
CA GLN A 429 -5.61 -0.09 -2.55
C GLN A 429 -5.54 1.41 -2.21
N ILE A 430 -6.05 2.25 -3.12
CA ILE A 430 -6.08 3.72 -2.97
C ILE A 430 -7.34 4.15 -2.22
N GLY A 431 -8.47 3.52 -2.51
CA GLY A 431 -9.75 3.84 -1.87
C GLY A 431 -10.82 2.78 -2.09
N TYR A 432 -11.92 2.92 -1.38
CA TYR A 432 -13.04 1.98 -1.43
C TYR A 432 -14.39 2.66 -1.25
N GLN A 433 -15.47 1.98 -1.60
CA GLN A 433 -16.83 2.44 -1.34
C GLN A 433 -17.36 1.78 -0.06
N PRO A 434 -17.52 2.52 1.06
CA PRO A 434 -18.31 2.05 2.19
C PRO A 434 -19.81 2.07 1.85
N ASP A 435 -20.64 1.66 2.82
CA ASP A 435 -22.08 1.88 2.70
C ASP A 435 -22.46 3.36 2.57
N GLY A 436 -23.47 3.63 1.75
CA GLY A 436 -23.92 4.98 1.41
C GLY A 436 -23.06 5.76 0.41
N LEU A 437 -21.85 5.31 0.07
CA LEU A 437 -21.00 5.94 -0.95
C LEU A 437 -21.16 5.24 -2.31
N GLY A 438 -21.29 6.02 -3.39
CA GLY A 438 -21.56 5.50 -4.73
C GLY A 438 -20.92 6.31 -5.85
N GLY A 439 -21.33 6.02 -7.09
CA GLY A 439 -20.76 6.65 -8.28
C GLY A 439 -19.28 6.33 -8.47
N ALA A 440 -18.50 7.33 -8.86
CA ALA A 440 -17.04 7.24 -9.04
C ALA A 440 -16.23 7.65 -7.79
N THR A 441 -16.91 7.86 -6.66
CA THR A 441 -16.29 8.35 -5.43
C THR A 441 -15.87 7.20 -4.53
N HIS A 442 -14.68 7.31 -3.93
CA HIS A 442 -14.08 6.31 -3.04
C HIS A 442 -13.53 7.00 -1.79
N LEU A 443 -13.80 6.47 -0.60
CA LEU A 443 -13.13 6.91 0.62
C LEU A 443 -11.66 6.45 0.56
N LEU A 444 -10.73 7.35 0.87
CA LEU A 444 -9.29 7.07 0.74
C LEU A 444 -8.76 6.20 1.88
N VAL A 445 -7.84 5.30 1.54
CA VAL A 445 -7.00 4.57 2.50
C VAL A 445 -5.76 5.41 2.80
N ASP A 446 -5.98 6.60 3.38
CA ASP A 446 -4.94 7.62 3.63
C ASP A 446 -3.82 7.13 4.59
N ASP A 447 -4.07 6.03 5.31
CA ASP A 447 -3.08 5.40 6.16
C ASP A 447 -2.01 4.59 5.43
N TYR A 448 -2.30 4.15 4.20
CA TYR A 448 -1.33 3.50 3.31
C TYR A 448 -0.88 4.44 2.19
N ASN A 449 -1.82 5.14 1.55
CA ASN A 449 -1.58 6.07 0.45
C ASN A 449 -1.99 7.49 0.79
N TYR A 450 -1.04 8.41 0.88
CA TYR A 450 -1.41 9.82 0.83
C TYR A 450 -1.63 10.26 -0.60
N VAL A 451 -2.86 10.71 -0.87
CA VAL A 451 -3.27 11.18 -2.19
C VAL A 451 -3.21 12.70 -2.26
N GLU A 452 -2.58 13.23 -3.31
CA GLU A 452 -2.63 14.64 -3.69
C GLU A 452 -3.29 14.80 -5.04
N ILE A 453 -3.95 15.94 -5.26
CA ILE A 453 -4.41 16.36 -6.57
C ILE A 453 -3.58 17.57 -6.97
N VAL A 454 -2.96 17.50 -8.15
CA VAL A 454 -2.04 18.53 -8.63
C VAL A 454 -2.41 19.04 -10.03
N ASP A 455 -2.01 20.27 -10.34
CA ASP A 455 -2.06 20.80 -11.69
C ASP A 455 -1.00 20.15 -12.62
N ASP A 456 -0.94 20.60 -13.87
CA ASP A 456 0.02 20.10 -14.86
C ASP A 456 1.48 20.34 -14.44
N ASP A 457 1.74 21.42 -13.69
CA ASP A 457 3.05 21.79 -13.15
C ASP A 457 3.43 20.99 -11.88
N GLY A 458 2.53 20.12 -11.38
CA GLY A 458 2.77 19.31 -10.19
C GLY A 458 2.53 20.03 -8.86
N LYS A 459 1.87 21.19 -8.87
CA LYS A 459 1.51 21.94 -7.67
C LYS A 459 0.15 21.48 -7.14
N PRO A 460 0.00 21.27 -5.82
CA PRO A 460 -1.28 20.92 -5.22
C PRO A 460 -2.39 21.93 -5.55
N VAL A 461 -3.57 21.44 -5.90
CA VAL A 461 -4.77 22.26 -6.09
C VAL A 461 -5.70 22.14 -4.87
N PRO A 462 -6.57 23.14 -4.60
CA PRO A 462 -7.57 23.04 -3.55
C PRO A 462 -8.52 21.84 -3.73
N ASP A 463 -9.02 21.29 -2.61
CA ASP A 463 -10.07 20.27 -2.62
C ASP A 463 -11.27 20.71 -3.47
N GLY A 464 -11.86 19.76 -4.20
CA GLY A 464 -12.93 20.00 -5.18
C GLY A 464 -12.45 20.36 -6.59
N GLN A 465 -11.18 20.77 -6.76
CA GLN A 465 -10.62 21.01 -8.09
C GLN A 465 -10.07 19.72 -8.72
N GLN A 466 -10.27 19.58 -10.03
CA GLN A 466 -9.75 18.48 -10.82
C GLN A 466 -8.25 18.65 -11.09
N GLY A 467 -7.51 17.56 -11.04
CA GLY A 467 -6.10 17.51 -11.43
C GLY A 467 -5.57 16.08 -11.53
N HIS A 468 -4.25 15.95 -11.67
CA HIS A 468 -3.54 14.67 -11.67
C HIS A 468 -3.47 14.09 -10.26
N ILE A 469 -3.71 12.80 -10.15
CA ILE A 469 -3.57 12.06 -8.90
C ILE A 469 -2.10 11.73 -8.67
N LEU A 470 -1.56 12.16 -7.53
CA LEU A 470 -0.28 11.68 -7.01
C LEU A 470 -0.52 10.81 -5.78
N ILE A 471 0.32 9.79 -5.62
CA ILE A 471 0.34 8.95 -4.41
C ILE A 471 1.68 9.01 -3.70
N THR A 472 1.66 8.91 -2.37
CA THR A 472 2.82 8.61 -1.54
C THR A 472 2.50 7.43 -0.65
N ASN A 473 3.29 6.36 -0.72
CA ASN A 473 3.12 5.22 0.17
C ASN A 473 3.80 5.49 1.51
N TRP A 474 3.09 5.30 2.62
CA TRP A 474 3.67 5.47 3.96
C TRP A 474 4.46 4.26 4.43
N GLN A 475 4.15 3.07 3.90
CA GLN A 475 4.58 1.80 4.48
C GLN A 475 5.33 0.92 3.48
N LYS A 476 5.76 1.49 2.34
CA LYS A 476 6.56 0.84 1.31
C LYS A 476 7.94 1.48 1.27
N PHE A 477 8.95 0.79 1.78
CA PHE A 477 10.32 1.28 1.92
C PHE A 477 11.30 0.63 0.92
N GLU A 478 10.98 -0.55 0.39
CA GLU A 478 11.67 -1.09 -0.78
C GLU A 478 11.10 -0.43 -2.03
N TYR A 479 11.89 0.41 -2.73
CA TYR A 479 11.42 1.27 -3.83
C TYR A 479 10.22 2.15 -3.46
N PRO A 480 10.37 3.10 -2.52
CA PRO A 480 9.28 3.95 -2.05
C PRO A 480 8.76 4.85 -3.18
N LEU A 481 7.44 4.94 -3.30
CA LEU A 481 6.79 5.88 -4.22
C LEU A 481 6.37 7.12 -3.45
N VAL A 482 6.91 8.27 -3.85
CA VAL A 482 6.72 9.55 -3.17
C VAL A 482 6.32 10.58 -4.21
N ARG A 483 5.15 11.20 -4.01
CA ARG A 483 4.50 12.09 -4.98
C ARG A 483 4.49 11.48 -6.40
N TYR A 484 4.20 10.19 -6.50
CA TYR A 484 4.23 9.45 -7.75
C TYR A 484 2.98 9.73 -8.58
N ARG A 485 3.17 10.22 -9.81
CA ARG A 485 2.08 10.50 -10.75
C ARG A 485 1.60 9.21 -11.41
N ILE A 486 0.48 8.67 -10.90
CA ILE A 486 -0.11 7.42 -11.41
C ILE A 486 -0.76 7.59 -12.80
N GLY A 487 -1.02 8.84 -13.20
CA GLY A 487 -1.55 9.24 -14.51
C GLY A 487 -3.09 9.20 -14.62
N ASP A 488 -3.76 9.00 -13.48
CA ASP A 488 -5.20 9.18 -13.32
C ASP A 488 -5.53 10.63 -13.00
N LEU A 489 -6.76 11.03 -13.32
CA LEU A 489 -7.35 12.32 -12.95
C LEU A 489 -8.39 12.10 -11.86
N GLY A 490 -8.48 13.08 -10.96
CA GLY A 490 -9.49 13.06 -9.90
C GLY A 490 -9.62 14.40 -9.21
N ARG A 491 -10.49 14.43 -8.20
CA ARG A 491 -10.59 15.53 -7.24
C ARG A 491 -10.91 14.99 -5.84
N ILE A 492 -10.40 15.67 -4.81
CA ILE A 492 -10.78 15.37 -3.43
C ILE A 492 -12.16 15.96 -3.16
N VAL A 493 -13.03 15.18 -2.55
CA VAL A 493 -14.35 15.59 -2.07
C VAL A 493 -14.47 15.30 -0.58
N ALA A 494 -15.20 16.17 0.12
CA ALA A 494 -15.40 16.03 1.56
C ALA A 494 -16.32 14.84 1.86
N HIS A 495 -15.99 14.07 2.90
CA HIS A 495 -16.83 12.99 3.40
C HIS A 495 -16.80 12.95 4.93
N PRO A 496 -17.90 12.62 5.64
CA PRO A 496 -17.92 12.61 7.11
C PRO A 496 -16.87 11.70 7.74
N HIS A 497 -16.47 10.64 7.03
CA HIS A 497 -15.53 9.64 7.50
C HIS A 497 -14.08 9.84 7.03
N GLY A 498 -13.77 10.97 6.36
CA GLY A 498 -12.41 11.28 5.90
C GLY A 498 -12.38 11.99 4.55
N ARG A 499 -11.24 11.92 3.87
CA ARG A 499 -11.10 12.42 2.49
C ARG A 499 -11.61 11.35 1.53
N ALA A 500 -12.39 11.77 0.55
CA ALA A 500 -12.81 10.90 -0.54
C ALA A 500 -12.26 11.41 -1.87
N LEU A 501 -12.04 10.51 -2.80
CA LEU A 501 -11.53 10.77 -4.13
C LEU A 501 -12.64 10.45 -5.13
N GLU A 502 -13.03 11.45 -5.92
CA GLU A 502 -13.82 11.23 -7.13
C GLU A 502 -12.85 10.93 -8.28
N TYR A 503 -12.94 9.71 -8.80
CA TYR A 503 -12.12 9.23 -9.91
C TYR A 503 -12.70 9.71 -11.25
N LEU A 504 -11.89 10.38 -12.07
CA LEU A 504 -12.31 10.99 -13.34
C LEU A 504 -11.71 10.30 -14.57
N GLY A 505 -11.02 9.16 -14.38
CA GLY A 505 -10.44 8.38 -15.48
C GLY A 505 -8.95 8.65 -15.71
N ARG A 506 -8.43 8.10 -16.82
CA ARG A 506 -7.04 8.29 -17.25
C ARG A 506 -6.82 9.67 -17.86
N GLY A 507 -5.76 10.35 -17.44
CA GLY A 507 -5.30 11.62 -18.03
C GLY A 507 -4.15 11.48 -19.01
N ASP A 508 -3.48 10.32 -19.06
CA ASP A 508 -2.22 10.10 -19.76
C ASP A 508 -2.35 9.30 -21.08
N GLY A 509 -3.57 9.14 -21.57
CA GLY A 509 -3.85 8.41 -22.81
C GLY A 509 -3.78 6.89 -22.71
N LEU A 510 -3.72 6.32 -21.51
CA LEU A 510 -3.86 4.87 -21.29
C LEU A 510 -5.31 4.41 -21.44
N ILE A 511 -5.51 3.26 -22.08
CA ILE A 511 -6.79 2.55 -22.16
C ILE A 511 -6.60 1.14 -21.61
N ILE A 512 -7.54 0.66 -20.79
CA ILE A 512 -7.63 -0.76 -20.41
C ILE A 512 -8.66 -1.45 -21.30
N LEU A 513 -8.19 -2.36 -22.16
CA LEU A 513 -8.94 -3.22 -23.07
C LEU A 513 -9.29 -4.55 -22.39
N ASN A 514 -10.54 -4.98 -22.52
CA ASN A 514 -11.13 -6.18 -21.94
C ASN A 514 -10.86 -6.37 -20.44
N GLY A 515 -10.61 -5.27 -19.71
CA GLY A 515 -10.25 -5.33 -18.28
C GLY A 515 -8.87 -5.95 -17.99
N ARG A 516 -8.05 -6.25 -19.01
CA ARG A 516 -6.76 -6.96 -18.83
C ARG A 516 -5.57 -6.28 -19.49
N GLN A 517 -5.77 -5.72 -20.69
CA GLN A 517 -4.66 -5.22 -21.49
C GLN A 517 -4.65 -3.71 -21.46
N ALA A 518 -3.60 -3.14 -20.88
CA ALA A 518 -3.37 -1.73 -21.07
C ALA A 518 -2.82 -1.49 -22.47
N LEU A 519 -3.15 -0.35 -23.06
CA LEU A 519 -2.62 0.19 -24.31
C LEU A 519 -2.52 1.71 -24.18
N TYR A 520 -1.34 2.29 -24.42
CA TYR A 520 -1.20 3.75 -24.46
C TYR A 520 -1.50 4.30 -25.86
N HIS A 521 -2.10 5.49 -25.91
CA HIS A 521 -2.26 6.28 -27.13
C HIS A 521 -0.95 6.39 -27.92
N GLN A 522 0.18 6.63 -27.23
CA GLN A 522 1.49 6.72 -27.85
C GLN A 522 1.93 5.42 -28.54
N GLU A 523 1.54 4.24 -28.05
CA GLU A 523 1.88 2.97 -28.71
C GLU A 523 1.23 2.86 -30.10
N ILE A 524 0.01 3.40 -30.25
CA ILE A 524 -0.68 3.46 -31.54
C ILE A 524 0.00 4.50 -32.45
N VAL A 525 0.38 5.66 -31.90
CA VAL A 525 1.12 6.69 -32.64
C VAL A 525 2.45 6.13 -33.16
N ASP A 526 3.20 5.43 -32.32
CA ASP A 526 4.49 4.83 -32.69
C ASP A 526 4.32 3.74 -33.76
N ALA A 527 3.30 2.88 -33.62
CA ALA A 527 2.99 1.85 -34.61
C ALA A 527 2.59 2.44 -35.98
N LEU A 528 2.01 3.65 -35.99
CA LEU A 528 1.60 4.39 -37.19
C LEU A 528 2.59 5.49 -37.60
N ALA A 529 3.81 5.52 -37.04
CA ALA A 529 4.77 6.60 -37.31
C ALA A 529 5.16 6.77 -38.79
N HIS A 530 4.93 5.75 -39.61
CA HIS A 530 5.18 5.75 -41.06
C HIS A 530 3.99 6.27 -41.90
N VAL A 531 2.86 6.57 -41.25
CA VAL A 531 1.60 7.01 -41.87
C VAL A 531 1.45 8.52 -41.65
N PRO A 532 0.99 9.30 -42.65
CA PRO A 532 0.87 10.75 -42.54
C PRO A 532 -0.35 11.20 -41.69
N VAL A 533 -0.40 10.78 -40.43
CA VAL A 533 -1.46 11.14 -39.47
C VAL A 533 -1.19 12.52 -38.85
N ILE A 534 -2.17 13.43 -38.94
CA ILE A 534 -2.13 14.79 -38.37
C ILE A 534 -2.65 14.79 -36.93
N GLN A 535 -3.73 14.06 -36.69
CA GLN A 535 -4.34 13.89 -35.36
C GLN A 535 -4.79 12.46 -35.19
N LEU A 536 -4.63 11.95 -33.97
CA LEU A 536 -5.06 10.62 -33.58
C LEU A 536 -5.86 10.71 -32.28
N GLN A 537 -7.02 10.08 -32.26
CA GLN A 537 -7.84 9.91 -31.08
C GLN A 537 -8.27 8.45 -30.99
N LEU A 538 -8.30 7.91 -29.79
CA LEU A 538 -8.83 6.58 -29.53
C LEU A 538 -10.21 6.73 -28.90
N SER A 539 -11.21 6.06 -29.46
CA SER A 539 -12.55 5.97 -28.88
C SER A 539 -12.86 4.51 -28.56
N ILE A 540 -13.21 4.20 -27.33
CA ILE A 540 -13.59 2.85 -26.92
C ILE A 540 -15.06 2.81 -26.53
N ARG A 541 -15.79 1.81 -27.02
CA ARG A 541 -17.21 1.60 -26.72
C ARG A 541 -17.47 0.15 -26.36
N ARG A 542 -18.58 -0.11 -25.68
CA ARG A 542 -19.00 -1.47 -25.34
C ARG A 542 -20.49 -1.65 -25.62
N GLN A 543 -20.81 -2.73 -26.33
CA GLN A 543 -22.17 -3.20 -26.53
C GLN A 543 -22.26 -4.68 -26.14
N GLN A 544 -22.95 -4.98 -25.05
CA GLN A 544 -23.04 -6.32 -24.47
C GLN A 544 -21.65 -6.95 -24.24
N GLN A 545 -21.35 -8.08 -24.89
CA GLN A 545 -20.08 -8.80 -24.79
C GLN A 545 -18.99 -8.27 -25.75
N TYR A 546 -19.30 -7.26 -26.58
CA TYR A 546 -18.39 -6.69 -27.57
C TYR A 546 -17.79 -5.38 -27.06
N GLU A 547 -16.46 -5.32 -26.97
CA GLU A 547 -15.72 -4.09 -26.76
C GLU A 547 -14.99 -3.70 -28.04
N THR A 548 -15.24 -2.50 -28.55
CA THR A 548 -14.64 -2.01 -29.80
C THR A 548 -13.72 -0.84 -29.51
N LEU A 549 -12.44 -0.97 -29.90
CA LEU A 549 -11.50 0.14 -29.96
C LEU A 549 -11.51 0.75 -31.37
N GLN A 550 -12.00 1.97 -31.49
CA GLN A 550 -11.95 2.76 -32.72
C GLN A 550 -10.74 3.70 -32.69
N VAL A 551 -9.85 3.55 -33.65
CA VAL A 551 -8.69 4.43 -33.88
C VAL A 551 -9.12 5.50 -34.90
N ASN A 552 -9.37 6.71 -34.41
CA ASN A 552 -9.79 7.85 -35.21
C ASN A 552 -8.58 8.63 -35.71
N LEU A 553 -8.48 8.82 -37.02
CA LEU A 553 -7.34 9.45 -37.68
C LEU A 553 -7.78 10.66 -38.50
N GLU A 554 -7.06 11.78 -38.41
CA GLU A 554 -7.07 12.83 -39.43
C GLU A 554 -5.78 12.75 -40.24
N SER A 555 -5.88 12.78 -41.56
CA SER A 555 -4.74 12.70 -42.49
C SER A 555 -5.02 13.56 -43.72
N PRO A 556 -4.00 14.21 -44.34
CA PRO A 556 -4.19 15.00 -45.55
C PRO A 556 -4.46 14.11 -46.77
N GLU A 557 -4.12 12.83 -46.66
CA GLU A 557 -4.28 11.82 -47.71
C GLU A 557 -5.33 10.78 -47.31
N ARG A 558 -6.00 10.19 -48.29
CA ARG A 558 -6.92 9.08 -48.05
C ARG A 558 -6.13 7.83 -47.66
N LEU A 559 -6.44 7.28 -46.48
CA LEU A 559 -5.78 6.11 -45.92
C LEU A 559 -6.55 4.83 -46.24
N ASP A 560 -5.83 3.72 -46.38
CA ASP A 560 -6.43 2.38 -46.37
C ASP A 560 -6.62 1.92 -44.92
N THR A 561 -7.80 2.20 -44.37
CA THR A 561 -8.08 1.91 -42.96
C THR A 561 -8.10 0.42 -42.63
N LEU A 562 -8.38 -0.46 -43.61
CA LEU A 562 -8.36 -1.91 -43.40
C LEU A 562 -6.91 -2.41 -43.28
N ALA A 563 -6.02 -1.93 -44.14
CA ALA A 563 -4.60 -2.25 -44.05
C ALA A 563 -4.00 -1.74 -42.74
N LEU A 564 -4.35 -0.51 -42.32
CA LEU A 564 -3.89 0.06 -41.05
C LEU A 564 -4.41 -0.73 -39.84
N ARG A 565 -5.68 -1.15 -39.86
CA ARG A 565 -6.25 -2.01 -38.82
C ARG A 565 -5.43 -3.30 -38.68
N GLN A 566 -5.14 -3.96 -39.79
CA GLN A 566 -4.37 -5.21 -39.78
C GLN A 566 -2.94 -4.97 -39.26
N HIS A 567 -2.27 -3.92 -39.74
CA HIS A 567 -0.94 -3.53 -39.27
C HIS A 567 -0.89 -3.28 -37.76
N LEU A 568 -1.90 -2.60 -37.21
CA LEU A 568 -2.00 -2.36 -35.76
C LEU A 568 -2.15 -3.67 -34.97
N ILE A 569 -3.02 -4.58 -35.41
CA ILE A 569 -3.23 -5.90 -34.79
C ILE A 569 -1.92 -6.73 -34.84
N ASP A 570 -1.22 -6.69 -35.97
CA ASP A 570 0.02 -7.41 -36.17
C ASP A 570 1.17 -6.82 -35.34
N THR A 571 1.20 -5.50 -35.15
CA THR A 571 2.29 -4.79 -34.46
C THR A 571 2.10 -4.80 -32.94
N LEU A 572 0.86 -4.64 -32.47
CA LEU A 572 0.55 -4.42 -31.05
C LEU A 572 -0.12 -5.66 -30.46
N PRO A 573 0.57 -6.44 -29.60
CA PRO A 573 0.00 -7.64 -29.00
C PRO A 573 -1.29 -7.39 -28.22
N ALA A 574 -1.46 -6.19 -27.65
CA ALA A 574 -2.66 -5.79 -26.93
C ALA A 574 -3.93 -5.65 -27.80
N LEU A 575 -3.78 -5.72 -29.14
CA LEU A 575 -4.89 -5.64 -30.09
C LEU A 575 -5.25 -6.98 -30.71
N ARG A 576 -4.48 -8.03 -30.42
CA ARG A 576 -4.69 -9.34 -31.03
C ARG A 576 -5.88 -10.05 -30.37
N PRO A 577 -6.73 -10.75 -31.15
CA PRO A 577 -7.63 -11.74 -30.58
C PRO A 577 -6.77 -12.78 -29.85
N HIS A 578 -7.09 -13.07 -28.59
CA HIS A 578 -6.42 -14.15 -27.86
C HIS A 578 -7.26 -15.42 -27.93
N ASP A 579 -6.60 -16.58 -27.86
CA ASP A 579 -7.25 -17.90 -27.90
C ASP A 579 -7.61 -18.43 -26.49
N LEU A 580 -7.83 -17.55 -25.50
CA LEU A 580 -8.13 -17.96 -24.13
C LEU A 580 -9.64 -18.10 -23.93
N VAL A 581 -10.05 -18.93 -22.97
CA VAL A 581 -11.47 -19.18 -22.61
C VAL A 581 -12.25 -17.87 -22.34
N SER A 582 -11.58 -16.81 -21.87
CA SER A 582 -12.18 -15.49 -21.66
C SER A 582 -12.64 -14.80 -22.95
N ASP A 583 -12.07 -15.13 -24.11
CA ASP A 583 -12.40 -14.50 -25.40
C ASP A 583 -13.76 -14.99 -25.95
N GLN A 584 -14.28 -16.11 -25.44
CA GLN A 584 -15.68 -16.50 -25.66
C GLN A 584 -16.67 -15.66 -24.85
N LEU A 585 -16.20 -15.01 -23.76
CA LEU A 585 -17.01 -14.26 -22.80
C LEU A 585 -16.90 -12.73 -22.99
N LEU A 586 -15.83 -12.24 -23.62
CA LEU A 586 -15.57 -10.83 -23.95
C LEU A 586 -14.91 -10.73 -25.34
N GLN A 587 -15.68 -10.41 -26.37
CA GLN A 587 -15.20 -10.24 -27.75
C GLN A 587 -14.62 -8.84 -27.93
N PHE A 588 -13.46 -8.76 -28.59
CA PHE A 588 -12.77 -7.49 -28.82
C PHE A 588 -12.57 -7.23 -30.31
N GLU A 589 -12.91 -6.02 -30.74
CA GLU A 589 -12.74 -5.59 -32.12
C GLU A 589 -11.94 -4.29 -32.18
N VAL A 590 -11.12 -4.17 -33.23
CA VAL A 590 -10.42 -2.94 -33.57
C VAL A 590 -11.00 -2.38 -34.86
N GLU A 591 -11.30 -1.09 -34.87
CA GLU A 591 -11.69 -0.35 -36.06
C GLU A 591 -10.73 0.81 -36.29
N VAL A 592 -10.48 1.15 -37.55
CA VAL A 592 -9.74 2.36 -37.91
C VAL A 592 -10.65 3.23 -38.76
N VAL A 593 -10.86 4.46 -38.35
CA VAL A 593 -11.78 5.40 -39.01
C VAL A 593 -11.04 6.68 -39.33
N GLN A 594 -11.05 7.07 -40.62
CA GLN A 594 -10.50 8.35 -41.05
C GLN A 594 -11.59 9.43 -41.00
N PHE A 595 -11.31 10.51 -40.29
CA PHE A 595 -12.13 11.71 -40.20
C PHE A 595 -11.60 12.80 -41.14
N ALA A 596 -12.49 13.73 -41.52
CA ALA A 596 -12.08 14.96 -42.19
C ALA A 596 -11.22 15.81 -41.24
N GLN A 597 -10.29 16.59 -41.79
CA GLN A 597 -9.41 17.44 -40.99
C GLN A 597 -10.20 18.43 -40.13
N GLY A 598 -9.91 18.48 -38.84
CA GLY A 598 -10.61 19.30 -37.86
C GLY A 598 -11.94 18.74 -37.34
N ALA A 599 -12.35 17.53 -37.74
CA ALA A 599 -13.60 16.91 -37.33
C ALA A 599 -13.50 16.12 -36.01
N LEU A 600 -12.30 15.84 -35.51
CA LEU A 600 -12.14 15.18 -34.19
C LEU A 600 -12.56 16.09 -33.05
N THR A 601 -13.18 15.50 -32.03
CA THR A 601 -13.63 16.19 -30.82
C THR A 601 -12.46 16.83 -30.07
N ARG A 602 -12.63 18.11 -29.71
CA ARG A 602 -11.64 18.90 -28.98
C ARG A 602 -12.16 19.27 -27.60
N ASN A 603 -11.25 19.42 -26.65
CA ASN A 603 -11.56 19.97 -25.35
C ASN A 603 -12.07 21.42 -25.53
N PRO A 604 -13.24 21.78 -24.99
CA PRO A 604 -13.87 23.08 -25.22
C PRO A 604 -13.09 24.26 -24.62
N VAL A 605 -12.20 24.00 -23.65
CA VAL A 605 -11.38 25.02 -22.99
C VAL A 605 -9.99 25.12 -23.62
N SER A 606 -9.32 24.00 -23.86
CA SER A 606 -7.93 23.99 -24.35
C SER A 606 -7.80 23.91 -25.87
N GLY A 607 -8.87 23.58 -26.60
CA GLY A 607 -8.85 23.36 -28.06
C GLY A 607 -8.04 22.14 -28.52
N LYS A 608 -7.42 21.40 -27.58
CA LYS A 608 -6.65 20.19 -27.86
C LYS A 608 -7.56 19.00 -28.10
N VAL A 609 -7.19 18.13 -29.04
CA VAL A 609 -7.89 16.84 -29.25
C VAL A 609 -7.71 15.99 -27.99
N ARG A 610 -8.81 15.39 -27.51
CA ARG A 610 -8.75 14.45 -26.39
C ARG A 610 -8.14 13.15 -26.89
N LEU A 611 -7.03 12.70 -26.31
CA LEU A 611 -6.31 11.51 -26.77
C LEU A 611 -7.17 10.25 -26.73
N VAL A 612 -7.99 10.13 -25.68
CA VAL A 612 -8.85 8.97 -25.43
C VAL A 612 -10.25 9.42 -25.06
N GLU A 613 -11.24 8.87 -25.74
CA GLU A 613 -12.65 8.92 -25.37
C GLU A 613 -13.12 7.53 -24.94
N ASP A 614 -13.63 7.44 -23.71
CA ASP A 614 -14.18 6.20 -23.18
C ASP A 614 -15.70 6.30 -23.10
N HIS A 615 -16.37 5.76 -24.14
CA HIS A 615 -17.81 5.75 -24.32
C HIS A 615 -18.48 4.50 -23.73
N ARG A 616 -17.71 3.62 -23.07
CA ARG A 616 -18.27 2.43 -22.40
C ARG A 616 -19.28 2.79 -21.30
N GLN A 617 -19.30 4.06 -20.90
CA GLN A 617 -20.25 4.59 -19.93
C GLN A 617 -21.51 5.24 -20.55
N SER A 618 -21.49 5.66 -21.81
CA SER A 618 -22.61 6.42 -22.43
C SER A 618 -23.62 5.53 -23.17
N ASP A 619 -23.19 4.39 -23.71
CA ASP A 619 -24.02 3.59 -24.64
C ASP A 619 -25.04 2.64 -23.97
N LEU A 620 -25.08 2.57 -22.62
CA LEU A 620 -26.03 1.74 -21.87
C LEU A 620 -27.32 2.48 -21.46
N GLU A 621 -27.45 3.77 -21.78
CA GLU A 621 -28.71 4.51 -21.59
C GLU A 621 -29.77 4.21 -22.67
N VAL A 622 -29.39 3.55 -23.76
CA VAL A 622 -30.26 3.34 -24.93
C VAL A 622 -30.56 1.85 -25.14
N THR A 623 -31.14 1.18 -24.15
CA THR A 623 -32.02 0.05 -24.45
C THR A 623 -33.08 -0.06 -23.35
N PRO A 624 -34.37 0.13 -23.66
CA PRO A 624 -35.46 0.01 -22.68
C PRO A 624 -35.57 -1.39 -22.08
#